data_AF-A0A971ALW4-F1
#
_entry.id   AF-A0A971ALW4-F1
#
_cell.length_a   1.000
_cell.length_b   1.000
_cell.length_c   1.000
_cell.angle_alpha   90.00
_cell.angle_beta   90.00
_cell.angle_gamma   90.00
#
_symmetry.space_group_name_H-M   'P 1'
#
loop_
_entity.id
_entity.type
_entity.pdbx_description
1 polymer ?
#
loop_
_entity_poly.entity_id
_entity_poly.type
_entity_poly.pdbx_seq_one_letter_code
_entity_poly.pdbx_strand_id
1 'polypeptide(L)'
;MPDKKRNRDIEVDDDYVVADMNIEGLPWYRKEEPSRKNPNAEPMSKRSMWRYTFVAVGAGLTIVFIFGILGAAFIWFCNNIWFR
;
A
#
# COMPACT_ATOMS: atom_id res chain seq x y z
N MET A 1 -31.59 -21.18 -20.80
CA MET A 1 -30.73 -20.45 -19.84
C MET A 1 -29.89 -21.47 -19.11
N PRO A 2 -28.55 -21.37 -19.16
CA PRO A 2 -27.73 -21.81 -18.05
C PRO A 2 -26.82 -20.68 -17.55
N ASP A 3 -26.73 -20.57 -16.24
CA ASP A 3 -26.13 -19.46 -15.49
C ASP A 3 -24.62 -19.31 -15.76
N LYS A 4 -24.24 -18.11 -16.18
CA LYS A 4 -22.86 -17.66 -16.33
C LYS A 4 -22.23 -17.53 -14.93
N LYS A 5 -21.53 -18.56 -14.48
CA LYS A 5 -20.69 -18.46 -13.27
C LYS A 5 -19.62 -17.38 -13.51
N ARG A 6 -19.77 -16.25 -12.82
CA ARG A 6 -18.78 -15.19 -12.73
C ARG A 6 -17.61 -15.71 -11.92
N ASN A 7 -16.59 -16.24 -12.59
CA ASN A 7 -15.28 -16.43 -11.97
C ASN A 7 -14.78 -15.05 -11.57
N ARG A 8 -14.67 -14.83 -10.26
CA ARG A 8 -13.88 -13.75 -9.71
C ARG A 8 -12.46 -14.29 -9.74
N ASP A 9 -11.73 -13.92 -10.78
CA ASP A 9 -10.29 -14.12 -10.79
C ASP A 9 -9.75 -13.22 -9.68
N ILE A 10 -9.54 -13.81 -8.51
CA ILE A 10 -8.72 -13.21 -7.48
C ILE A 10 -7.32 -13.30 -8.08
N GLU A 11 -6.74 -12.17 -8.48
CA GLU A 11 -5.30 -12.06 -8.70
C GLU A 11 -4.64 -12.36 -7.35
N VAL A 12 -4.46 -13.64 -7.06
CA VAL A 12 -3.55 -14.09 -6.02
C VAL A 12 -2.18 -13.87 -6.65
N ASP A 13 -1.49 -12.82 -6.23
CA ASP A 13 -0.06 -12.68 -6.49
C ASP A 13 0.62 -13.89 -5.86
N ASP A 14 0.84 -14.93 -6.68
CA ASP A 14 1.52 -16.18 -6.33
C ASP A 14 3.03 -15.96 -6.07
N ASP A 15 3.47 -14.69 -6.06
CA ASP A 15 4.85 -14.25 -5.93
C ASP A 15 5.39 -14.35 -4.49
N TYR A 16 4.54 -14.62 -3.50
CA TYR A 16 4.94 -14.72 -2.08
C TYR A 16 4.83 -16.16 -1.56
N VAL A 17 5.93 -16.91 -1.66
CA VAL A 17 6.08 -18.22 -1.01
C VAL A 17 6.73 -18.04 0.37
N VAL A 18 5.95 -18.21 1.44
CA VAL A 18 6.44 -18.10 2.83
C VAL A 18 7.34 -19.30 3.20
N ALA A 19 7.05 -20.49 2.65
CA ALA A 19 7.88 -21.68 2.74
C ALA A 19 7.62 -22.56 1.52
N ASP A 20 8.68 -22.98 0.83
CA ASP A 20 8.58 -23.85 -0.33
C ASP A 20 8.27 -25.28 0.12
N MET A 21 7.08 -25.76 -0.22
CA MET A 21 6.57 -27.10 0.11
C MET A 21 6.55 -28.02 -1.12
N ASN A 22 7.29 -27.65 -2.17
CA ASN A 22 7.40 -28.42 -3.39
C ASN A 22 8.36 -29.62 -3.19
N ILE A 23 7.81 -30.75 -2.76
CA ILE A 23 8.57 -31.97 -2.45
C ILE A 23 8.30 -33.02 -3.53
N GLU A 24 9.35 -33.60 -4.12
CA GLU A 24 9.24 -34.62 -5.16
C GLU A 24 8.44 -35.85 -4.68
N GLY A 25 7.49 -36.31 -5.51
CA GLY A 25 6.68 -37.50 -5.25
C GLY A 25 5.37 -37.27 -4.50
N LEU A 26 5.08 -36.05 -4.03
CA LEU A 26 3.79 -35.70 -3.45
C LEU A 26 2.78 -35.24 -4.52
N PRO A 27 1.47 -35.43 -4.32
CA PRO A 27 0.46 -35.13 -5.34
C PRO A 27 0.33 -33.63 -5.68
N TRP A 28 0.95 -32.75 -4.89
CA TRP A 28 1.04 -31.31 -5.13
C TRP A 28 2.38 -30.87 -5.72
N TYR A 29 3.31 -31.80 -5.99
CA TYR A 29 4.58 -31.49 -6.63
C TYR A 29 4.34 -30.86 -8.01
N ARG A 30 4.96 -29.70 -8.24
CA ARG A 30 5.07 -29.10 -9.57
C ARG A 30 6.54 -28.92 -9.87
N LYS A 31 6.98 -29.31 -11.07
CA LYS A 31 8.33 -28.97 -11.52
C LYS A 31 8.46 -27.45 -11.53
N GLU A 32 9.38 -26.90 -10.74
CA GLU A 32 9.61 -25.46 -10.65
C GLU A 32 9.92 -24.91 -12.05
N GLU A 33 8.97 -24.18 -12.63
CA GLU A 33 9.30 -23.21 -13.65
C GLU A 33 9.94 -22.02 -12.91
N PRO A 34 11.03 -21.41 -13.44
CA PRO A 34 11.60 -20.22 -12.83
C PRO A 34 10.47 -19.23 -12.64
N SER A 35 10.25 -18.81 -11.38
CA SER A 35 9.30 -17.76 -11.01
C SER A 35 9.32 -16.72 -12.10
N ARG A 36 8.15 -16.49 -12.73
CA ARG A 36 7.98 -15.45 -13.74
C ARG A 36 8.08 -14.12 -13.00
N LYS A 37 9.29 -13.75 -12.61
CA LYS A 37 9.63 -12.43 -12.11
C LYS A 37 9.06 -11.49 -13.14
N ASN A 38 8.01 -10.76 -12.76
CA ASN A 38 7.20 -9.98 -13.67
C ASN A 38 8.16 -9.21 -14.61
N PRO A 39 8.26 -9.59 -15.91
CA PRO A 39 9.26 -8.99 -16.78
C PRO A 39 8.96 -7.49 -17.02
N ASN A 40 7.74 -7.07 -16.67
CA ASN A 40 7.25 -5.70 -16.65
C ASN A 40 7.31 -5.03 -15.26
N ALA A 41 7.98 -5.62 -14.26
CA ALA A 41 8.30 -4.90 -13.04
C ALA A 41 9.32 -3.81 -13.39
N GLU A 42 8.82 -2.67 -13.87
CA GLU A 42 9.66 -1.53 -14.20
C GLU A 42 10.42 -1.12 -12.93
N PRO A 43 11.77 -1.14 -12.95
CA PRO A 43 12.53 -0.70 -11.81
C PRO A 43 12.15 0.76 -11.54
N MET A 44 11.63 1.03 -10.34
CA MET A 44 11.17 2.36 -9.97
C MET A 44 12.29 3.37 -10.23
N SER A 45 12.10 4.22 -11.23
CA SER A 45 13.06 5.27 -11.56
C SER A 45 13.29 6.12 -10.33
N LYS A 46 14.55 6.38 -9.99
CA LYS A 46 14.93 7.24 -8.85
C LYS A 46 14.14 8.54 -8.87
N ARG A 47 13.91 9.13 -10.05
CA ARG A 47 13.13 10.36 -10.22
C ARG A 47 11.67 10.23 -9.82
N SER A 48 11.06 9.07 -10.06
CA SER A 48 9.69 8.76 -9.64
C SER A 48 9.60 8.60 -8.12
N MET A 49 10.59 7.95 -7.50
CA MET A 49 10.65 7.77 -6.06
C MET A 49 10.65 9.11 -5.29
N TRP A 50 11.47 10.08 -5.73
CA TRP A 50 11.48 11.41 -5.10
C TRP A 50 10.13 12.13 -5.16
N ARG A 51 9.39 12.01 -6.27
CA ARG A 51 8.05 12.62 -6.40
C ARG A 51 7.07 12.03 -5.39
N TYR A 52 7.05 10.71 -5.23
CA TYR A 52 6.19 10.06 -4.24
C TYR A 52 6.56 10.46 -2.81
N THR A 53 7.86 10.55 -2.50
CA THR A 53 8.33 11.02 -1.19
C THR A 53 7.85 12.45 -0.90
N PHE A 54 7.98 13.38 -1.85
CA PHE A 54 7.52 14.75 -1.66
C PHE A 54 6.00 14.85 -1.45
N VAL A 55 5.22 14.06 -2.18
CA VAL A 55 3.76 14.00 -2.00
C VAL A 55 3.40 13.46 -0.61
N ALA A 56 4.03 12.36 -0.18
CA ALA A 56 3.79 11.78 1.13
C ALA A 56 4.16 12.74 2.27
N VAL A 57 5.32 13.40 2.17
CA VAL A 57 5.76 14.40 3.15
C VAL A 57 4.83 15.60 3.17
N GLY A 58 4.42 16.09 1.98
CA GLY A 58 3.47 17.20 1.87
C GLY A 58 2.13 16.88 2.53
N ALA A 59 1.59 15.67 2.31
CA ALA A 59 0.36 15.22 2.95
C ALA A 59 0.48 15.10 4.48
N GLY A 60 1.62 14.65 4.99
CA GLY A 60 1.87 14.66 6.44
C GLY A 60 1.91 16.08 7.01
N LEU A 61 2.59 16.99 6.30
CA LEU A 61 2.76 18.37 6.73
C LEU A 61 1.42 19.14 6.76
N THR A 62 0.53 18.90 5.80
CA THR A 62 -0.79 19.54 5.77
C THR A 62 -1.65 19.14 6.97
N ILE A 63 -1.60 17.88 7.39
CA ILE A 63 -2.33 17.40 8.57
C ILE A 63 -1.82 18.15 9.82
N VAL A 64 -0.50 18.16 10.03
CA VAL A 64 0.11 18.87 11.17
C VAL A 64 -0.25 20.35 11.16
N PHE A 65 -0.26 20.98 9.99
CA PHE A 65 -0.62 22.39 9.84
C PHE A 65 -2.08 22.67 10.24
N ILE A 66 -3.03 21.85 9.79
CA ILE A 66 -4.44 22.00 10.13
C ILE A 66 -4.65 21.85 11.65
N PHE A 67 -4.10 20.80 12.24
CA PHE A 67 -4.21 20.59 13.69
C PHE A 67 -3.48 21.69 14.49
N GLY A 68 -2.35 22.19 13.99
CA GLY A 68 -1.65 23.32 14.58
C GLY A 68 -2.50 24.59 14.60
N ILE A 69 -3.19 24.91 13.50
CA ILE A 69 -4.12 26.05 13.43
C ILE A 69 -5.28 25.86 14.40
N LEU A 70 -5.92 24.69 14.41
CA LEU A 70 -7.04 24.41 15.30
C LEU A 70 -6.63 24.52 16.77
N GLY A 71 -5.47 23.97 17.14
CA GLY A 71 -4.92 24.07 18.49
C GLY A 71 -4.60 25.51 18.87
N ALA A 72 -3.97 26.28 17.97
CA ALA A 72 -3.67 27.69 18.21
C ALA A 72 -4.95 28.52 18.38
N ALA A 73 -5.97 28.30 17.54
CA ALA A 73 -7.27 28.95 17.65
C ALA A 73 -7.97 28.58 18.97
N PHE A 74 -7.89 27.32 19.39
CA PHE A 74 -8.43 26.86 20.67
C PHE A 74 -7.74 27.54 21.86
N ILE A 75 -6.41 27.59 21.88
CA ILE A 75 -5.66 28.29 22.95
C ILE A 75 -6.02 29.78 22.97
N TRP A 76 -6.09 30.41 21.80
CA TRP A 76 -6.47 31.81 21.69
C TRP A 76 -7.89 32.08 22.21
N PHE A 77 -8.83 31.18 21.91
CA PHE A 77 -10.20 31.21 22.43
C PHE A 77 -10.22 31.06 23.95
N CYS A 78 -9.51 30.07 24.50
CA CYS A 78 -9.43 29.86 25.94
C CYS A 78 -8.91 31.11 26.67
N ASN A 79 -7.84 31.72 26.16
CA ASN A 79 -7.24 32.90 26.80
C ASN A 79 -8.12 34.16 26.74
N ASN A 80 -8.83 34.40 25.63
CA ASN A 80 -9.54 35.67 25.43
C ASN A 80 -11.02 35.63 25.81
N ILE A 81 -11.66 34.46 25.76
CA ILE A 81 -13.11 34.31 25.96
C ILE A 81 -13.41 33.51 27.22
N TRP A 82 -12.64 32.45 27.51
CA TRP A 82 -12.97 31.55 28.62
C TRP A 82 -12.32 31.94 29.95
N PHE A 83 -11.03 32.31 29.94
CA PHE A 83 -10.28 32.66 31.16
C PHE A 83 -10.26 34.16 31.48
N ARG A 84 -11.08 34.94 30.77
CA ARG A 84 -11.34 36.36 31.04
C ARG A 84 -12.62 36.51 31.84
#